data_AF-A0A6S6UFK9-F1
#
_entry.id   AF-A0A6S6UFK9-F1
#
_cell.length_a   1.000
_cell.length_b   1.000
_cell.length_c   1.000
_cell.angle_alpha   90.00
_cell.angle_beta   90.00
_cell.angle_gamma   90.00
#
_symmetry.space_group_name_H-M   'P 1'
#
loop_
_entity.id
_entity.type
_entity.pdbx_description
1 polymer ?
#
loop_
_entity_poly.entity_id
_entity_poly.type
_entity_poly.pdbx_seq_one_letter_code
_entity_poly.pdbx_strand_id
1 'polypeptide(L)' 'MQHPDRIYSREQLLNHAWGQNVYVEERTVDVHILRLRKNLQPYGFDHYIQTMRGAGYRFTVGSS' A
#
# COMPACT_ATOMS: atom_id res chain seq x y z
N MET A 1 0.84 13.68 -2.89
CA MET A 1 0.69 12.30 -3.44
C MET A 1 0.28 12.44 -4.89
N GLN A 2 0.96 11.78 -5.83
CA GLN A 2 0.82 12.09 -7.27
C GLN A 2 -0.42 11.46 -7.93
N HIS A 3 -1.03 10.41 -7.35
CA HIS A 3 -2.20 9.74 -7.92
C HIS A 3 -3.13 9.15 -6.83
N PRO A 4 -4.09 9.90 -6.28
CA PRO A 4 -5.16 9.32 -5.47
C PRO A 4 -5.98 8.30 -6.29
N ASP A 5 -6.55 7.30 -5.62
CA ASP A 5 -7.45 6.27 -6.18
C ASP A 5 -6.84 5.24 -7.14
N ARG A 6 -5.57 5.39 -7.53
CA ARG A 6 -4.87 4.38 -8.32
C ARG A 6 -4.62 3.12 -7.51
N ILE A 7 -4.86 1.97 -8.14
CA ILE A 7 -4.48 0.66 -7.61
C ILE A 7 -3.03 0.37 -8.01
N TYR A 8 -2.21 -0.01 -7.04
CA TYR A 8 -0.85 -0.51 -7.27
C TYR A 8 -0.79 -1.99 -6.89
N SER A 9 -0.23 -2.82 -7.76
CA SER A 9 0.10 -4.21 -7.44
C SER A 9 1.24 -4.28 -6.41
N ARG A 10 1.44 -5.45 -5.79
CA ARG A 10 2.57 -5.67 -4.87
C ARG A 10 3.90 -5.48 -5.57
N GLU A 11 4.04 -6.06 -6.76
CA GLU A 11 5.22 -5.88 -7.61
C GLU A 11 5.49 -4.41 -7.92
N GLN A 12 4.44 -3.63 -8.28
CA GLN A 12 4.60 -2.19 -8.51
C GLN A 12 5.07 -1.47 -7.25
N LEU A 13 4.48 -1.76 -6.08
CA LEU A 13 4.89 -1.15 -4.81
C LEU A 13 6.34 -1.53 -4.44
N LEU A 14 6.74 -2.78 -4.65
CA LEU A 14 8.13 -3.22 -4.47
C LEU A 14 9.08 -2.43 -5.36
N ASN A 15 8.80 -2.40 -6.66
CA ASN A 15 9.64 -1.73 -7.65
C ASN A 15 9.79 -0.22 -7.37
N HIS A 16 8.74 0.45 -6.88
CA HIS A 16 8.80 1.87 -6.56
C HIS A 16 9.58 2.16 -5.26
N ALA A 17 9.51 1.27 -4.26
CA ALA A 17 10.11 1.53 -2.95
C ALA A 17 11.56 1.04 -2.83
N TRP A 18 11.92 -0.07 -3.49
CA TRP A 18 13.25 -0.69 -3.39
C TRP A 18 14.02 -0.72 -4.72
N GLY A 19 13.37 -0.39 -5.85
CA GLY A 19 13.96 -0.52 -7.18
C GLY A 19 13.91 -1.97 -7.71
N GLN A 20 14.27 -2.15 -8.99
CA GLN A 20 14.12 -3.44 -9.67
C GLN A 20 15.20 -4.49 -9.35
N ASN A 21 16.27 -4.10 -8.64
CA ASN A 21 17.42 -4.97 -8.36
C ASN A 21 17.37 -5.64 -6.98
N VAL A 22 16.23 -5.61 -6.29
CA VAL A 22 16.08 -6.24 -4.98
C VAL A 22 15.12 -7.41 -5.10
N TYR A 23 15.62 -8.62 -4.85
CA TYR A 23 14.78 -9.81 -4.78
C TYR A 23 14.06 -9.85 -3.43
N VAL A 24 12.89 -9.21 -3.37
CA VAL A 24 12.01 -9.19 -2.20
C VAL A 24 10.70 -9.86 -2.57
N GLU A 25 10.22 -10.76 -1.72
CA GLU A 25 8.91 -11.38 -1.93
C GLU A 25 7.79 -10.35 -1.84
N GLU A 26 6.75 -10.50 -2.68
CA GLU A 26 5.53 -9.69 -2.63
C GLU A 26 4.88 -9.64 -1.23
N ARG A 27 5.04 -10.71 -0.44
CA ARG A 27 4.57 -10.79 0.96
C ARG A 27 5.18 -9.74 1.87
N THR A 28 6.36 -9.22 1.54
CA THR A 28 6.99 -8.13 2.28
C THR A 28 6.13 -6.87 2.20
N VAL A 29 5.51 -6.58 1.06
CA VAL A 29 4.56 -5.47 0.91
C VAL A 29 3.41 -5.60 1.91
N ASP A 30 2.85 -6.81 2.06
CA ASP A 30 1.75 -7.05 3.00
C ASP A 30 2.16 -6.66 4.45
N VAL A 31 3.37 -7.02 4.87
CA VAL A 31 3.92 -6.68 6.20
C VAL A 31 4.09 -5.18 6.36
N HIS A 32 4.62 -4.49 5.34
CA HIS A 32 4.80 -3.05 5.38
C HIS A 32 3.46 -2.31 5.40
N ILE A 33 2.47 -2.74 4.62
CA ILE A 33 1.12 -2.17 4.65
C ILE A 33 0.46 -2.40 6.02
N LEU A 34 0.60 -3.58 6.62
CA LEU A 34 0.08 -3.85 7.96
C LEU A 34 0.69 -2.91 9.00
N ARG A 35 2.02 -2.73 8.99
CA ARG A 35 2.73 -1.83 9.90
C ARG A 35 2.32 -0.38 9.68
N LEU A 36 2.20 0.04 8.42
CA LEU A 36 1.79 1.39 8.08
C LEU A 36 0.36 1.68 8.59
N ARG A 37 -0.60 0.78 8.36
CA ARG A 37 -1.96 0.93 8.92
C ARG A 37 -1.94 1.03 10.44
N LYS A 38 -1.17 0.19 11.14
CA LYS A 38 -1.02 0.27 12.61
C LYS A 38 -0.48 1.63 13.07
N ASN A 39 0.46 2.21 12.34
CA ASN A 39 1.01 3.53 12.66
C ASN A 39 0.02 4.67 12.37
N LEU A 40 -0.88 4.50 11.41
CA LEU A 40 -1.91 5.48 11.04
C LEU A 40 -3.18 5.38 11.91
N GLN A 41 -3.44 4.21 12.51
CA GLN A 41 -4.63 3.94 13.32
C GLN A 41 -4.83 4.93 14.48
N PRO A 42 -3.80 5.36 15.25
CA PRO A 42 -3.98 6.36 16.32
C PRO A 42 -4.50 7.71 15.84
N TYR A 43 -4.32 8.02 14.54
CA TYR A 43 -4.77 9.25 13.90
C TYR A 43 -6.06 9.06 13.11
N GLY A 44 -6.61 7.85 13.09
CA GLY A 44 -7.82 7.51 12.32
C GLY A 44 -7.61 7.50 10.81
N PHE A 45 -6.38 7.34 10.30
CA PHE A 45 -6.07 7.41 8.86
C PHE A 45 -5.77 6.05 8.20
N ASP A 46 -5.84 4.96 8.95
CA ASP A 46 -5.56 3.60 8.45
C ASP A 46 -6.51 3.17 7.32
N HIS A 47 -7.75 3.66 7.36
CA HIS A 47 -8.78 3.40 6.36
C HIS A 47 -8.48 3.97 4.97
N TYR A 48 -7.57 4.95 4.87
CA TYR A 48 -7.15 5.50 3.57
C TYR A 48 -6.38 4.48 2.72
N ILE A 49 -5.81 3.45 3.34
CA ILE A 49 -5.16 2.36 2.62
C ILE A 49 -6.14 1.21 2.49
N GLN A 50 -6.60 0.92 1.28
CA GLN A 50 -7.59 -0.11 0.98
C GLN A 50 -6.96 -1.33 0.31
N THR A 51 -7.42 -2.52 0.69
CA THR A 51 -7.02 -3.77 0.04
C THR A 51 -7.95 -4.07 -1.12
N MET A 52 -7.43 -4.06 -2.34
CA MET A 52 -8.14 -4.50 -3.54
C MET A 52 -7.81 -5.97 -3.76
N ARG A 53 -8.69 -6.87 -3.34
CA ARG A 53 -8.45 -8.34 -3.39
C ARG A 53 -8.04 -8.77 -4.80
N GLY A 54 -6.94 -9.51 -4.89
CA GLY A 54 -6.37 -9.95 -6.17
C GLY A 54 -5.61 -8.89 -6.97
N ALA A 55 -5.77 -7.60 -6.67
CA ALA A 55 -5.17 -6.51 -7.46
C ALA A 55 -4.03 -5.78 -6.73
N GLY A 56 -4.11 -5.60 -5.40
CA GLY A 56 -3.10 -4.91 -4.60
C GLY A 56 -3.69 -3.89 -3.64
N TYR A 57 -3.13 -2.68 -3.62
CA TYR A 57 -3.49 -1.63 -2.67
C TYR A 57 -3.84 -0.32 -3.35
N ARG A 58 -4.78 0.40 -2.75
CA ARG A 58 -5.21 1.73 -3.16
C ARG A 58 -5.08 2.70 -1.99
N PHE A 59 -4.60 3.90 -2.26
CA PHE A 59 -4.70 5.01 -1.31
C PHE A 59 -5.82 5.96 -1.75
N THR A 60 -6.78 6.23 -0.86
CA THR A 60 -7.88 7.17 -1.12
C THR A 60 -8.17 8.02 0.12
N VAL A 61 -8.45 9.30 -0.11
CA VAL A 61 -8.83 10.29 0.93
C VAL A 61 -10.32 10.68 0.79
N GLY A 62 -11.07 9.96 -0.05
CA GLY A 62 -12.48 10.20 -0.35
C GLY A 62 -13.42 9.27 0.43
N SER A 63 -14.42 9.89 1.04
CA SER A 63 -15.50 9.40 1.89
C SER A 63 -16.00 7.95 1.68
N SER A 64 -16.06 7.21 2.78
CA SER A 64 -17.20 6.35 3.12
C SER A 64 -17.51 6.57 4.59
#